data_AF-A0A401PZS0-F1
#
_entry.id   AF-A0A401PZS0-F1
#
_cell.length_a   1.000
_cell.length_b   1.000
_cell.length_c   1.000
_cell.angle_alpha   90.00
_cell.angle_beta   90.00
_cell.angle_gamma   90.00
#
_symmetry.space_group_name_H-M   'P 1'
#
loop_
_entity.id
_entity.type
_entity.pdbx_description
1 polymer ?
#
loop_
_entity_poly.entity_id
_entity_poly.type
_entity_poly.pdbx_seq_one_letter_code
_entity_poly.pdbx_strand_id
1 'polypeptide(L)'
;SRTHNMEVRRQSIFSATHTYSLYVNLKNFVCNLGEAAELLMSLYDPVQSEFISENYLVRWSKIEKPKELDRQNKLEALFTDLSSSDLIRLRISLVCQIVRVGHMELKEGKKHTCGLRRPFGVAVMDITDMIGGRNGDDEKQHFIPFQQIAMETYIRQRQLIMSPLLTSRVIGENEPLTSVFNKVIAAKEVNHKGQGLWVSMKLLPGDMKQVHKDFPHLVDRSTAVARKMGFPEIVLPGDIRNDIYVTLIQGEFDKGKKKTPKNVEVTMGVYDQEGTRIEKAIFPGSGYQGISEYKSVVYYQVKQPFWYETVKVAIAIEEVHRCHLRFTFRHRSSQESKDKSEKLFGMAFVKLMKQDGTTLRDGKHDLIVFKGDTKKTEDAKCYLAQPGTKEEQERRESQNGKGVQHSATLSIIKDSFQIATLVCSTKLTQNVDLLGLLNWRSSHQSVEQNLRRLMEVDGSEIVKFLQDTLDALFNIMMETSDRDTYDFLVFDALVFVISLIGDIKFQHFNPVLETYITNHFSATLAYVKLAKVLHYYISNAERADKTDLLFSALKALKYIFRFIVQSRQLYLR
;
A
#
# COMPACT_ATOMS: atom_id res chain seq x y z
N SER A 1 0.81 27.97 26.60
CA SER A 1 1.19 27.24 27.83
C SER A 1 0.32 26.02 28.16
N ARG A 2 -1.01 26.02 27.91
CA ARG A 2 -1.87 24.81 28.10
C ARG A 2 -1.77 23.77 26.97
N THR A 3 -1.46 24.18 25.74
CA THR A 3 -1.23 23.30 24.59
C THR A 3 0.08 22.52 24.72
N HIS A 4 1.15 23.21 25.13
CA HIS A 4 2.47 22.59 25.33
C HIS A 4 2.48 21.54 26.46
N ASN A 5 1.76 21.79 27.56
CA ASN A 5 1.62 20.79 28.64
C ASN A 5 0.78 19.56 28.25
N MET A 6 -0.08 19.64 27.21
CA MET A 6 -0.79 18.48 26.69
C MET A 6 0.05 17.64 25.73
N GLU A 7 0.94 18.25 24.95
CA GLU A 7 1.94 17.54 24.14
C GLU A 7 2.92 16.74 25.00
N VAL A 8 3.42 17.35 26.07
CA VAL A 8 4.36 16.68 26.99
C VAL A 8 3.70 15.51 27.74
N ARG A 9 2.41 15.64 28.12
CA ARG A 9 1.63 14.51 28.69
C ARG A 9 1.25 13.45 27.66
N ARG A 10 1.01 13.81 26.39
CA ARG A 10 0.84 12.84 25.29
C ARG A 10 2.12 12.02 25.11
N GLN A 11 3.28 12.67 25.06
CA GLN A 11 4.58 12.00 24.95
C GLN A 11 4.88 11.03 26.11
N SER A 12 4.42 11.32 27.34
CA SER A 12 4.67 10.44 28.49
C SER A 12 3.84 9.15 28.51
N ILE A 13 2.67 9.10 27.84
CA ILE A 13 1.83 7.89 27.80
C ILE A 13 2.35 6.90 26.74
N PHE A 14 2.97 7.40 25.68
CA PHE A 14 3.45 6.61 24.53
C PHE A 14 4.91 6.14 24.67
N SER A 15 5.55 6.29 25.84
CA SER A 15 7.01 6.11 25.99
C SER A 15 7.48 4.65 26.13
N ALA A 16 6.57 3.69 26.33
CA ALA A 16 6.92 2.27 26.48
C ALA A 16 6.42 1.38 25.33
N THR A 17 5.42 1.85 24.57
CA THR A 17 4.78 1.07 23.50
C THR A 17 4.82 1.87 22.21
N HIS A 18 5.45 1.33 21.18
CA HIS A 18 5.65 2.01 19.88
C HIS A 18 4.66 1.54 18.80
N THR A 19 3.74 0.65 19.14
CA THR A 19 2.79 0.05 18.21
C THR A 19 1.41 -0.04 18.85
N TYR A 20 0.40 0.35 18.10
CA TYR A 20 -0.99 0.41 18.54
C TYR A 20 -1.88 -0.26 17.50
N SER A 21 -3.00 -0.78 17.97
CA SER A 21 -4.03 -1.37 17.14
C SER A 21 -5.39 -0.77 17.47
N LEU A 22 -6.18 -0.37 16.48
CA LEU A 22 -7.55 0.10 16.67
C LEU A 22 -8.52 -1.04 16.35
N TYR A 23 -9.21 -1.53 17.36
CA TYR A 23 -10.29 -2.48 17.20
C TYR A 23 -11.57 -1.75 16.80
N VAL A 24 -12.25 -2.23 15.75
CA VAL A 24 -13.50 -1.68 15.22
C VAL A 24 -14.49 -2.84 15.04
N ASN A 25 -15.66 -2.73 15.67
CA ASN A 25 -16.76 -3.66 15.51
C ASN A 25 -17.97 -2.93 14.93
N LEU A 26 -18.42 -3.39 13.76
CA LEU A 26 -19.63 -2.92 13.08
C LEU A 26 -20.84 -3.64 13.67
N LYS A 27 -21.66 -2.91 14.44
CA LYS A 27 -22.85 -3.44 15.10
C LYS A 27 -24.05 -3.53 14.15
N ASN A 28 -24.25 -2.49 13.34
CA ASN A 28 -25.41 -2.42 12.45
C ASN A 28 -25.17 -1.45 11.29
N PHE A 29 -25.83 -1.70 10.16
CA PHE A 29 -25.88 -0.81 9.01
C PHE A 29 -27.32 -0.53 8.60
N VAL A 30 -27.74 0.73 8.74
CA VAL A 30 -29.10 1.17 8.45
C VAL A 30 -29.12 1.99 7.17
N CYS A 31 -29.52 1.39 6.06
CA CYS A 31 -29.60 2.08 4.78
C CYS A 31 -30.66 1.47 3.84
N ASN A 32 -31.41 2.32 3.13
CA ASN A 32 -32.42 1.87 2.16
C ASN A 32 -31.82 1.69 0.76
N LEU A 33 -30.94 0.69 0.60
CA LEU A 33 -30.23 0.42 -0.67
C LEU A 33 -31.06 -0.35 -1.70
N GLY A 34 -31.94 -1.24 -1.27
CA GLY A 34 -32.72 -2.13 -2.16
C GLY A 34 -31.90 -3.21 -2.90
N GLU A 35 -30.57 -3.11 -2.93
CA GLU A 35 -29.60 -4.03 -3.54
C GLU A 35 -28.55 -4.48 -2.49
N ALA A 36 -27.66 -5.41 -2.87
CA ALA A 36 -26.48 -5.75 -2.06
C ALA A 36 -25.48 -4.59 -2.04
N ALA A 37 -24.66 -4.49 -1.00
CA ALA A 37 -23.65 -3.46 -0.85
C ALA A 37 -22.33 -3.99 -0.32
N GLU A 38 -21.25 -3.30 -0.68
CA GLU A 38 -19.91 -3.45 -0.13
C GLU A 38 -19.62 -2.22 0.74
N LEU A 39 -19.26 -2.45 2.00
CA LEU A 39 -18.81 -1.44 2.94
C LEU A 39 -17.29 -1.55 3.04
N LEU A 40 -16.60 -0.49 2.65
CA LEU A 40 -15.13 -0.41 2.68
C LEU A 40 -14.74 0.60 3.76
N MET A 41 -14.26 0.11 4.91
CA MET A 41 -13.85 0.93 6.04
C MET A 41 -12.33 1.10 6.09
N SER A 42 -11.83 2.32 6.22
CA SER A 42 -10.39 2.60 6.31
C SER A 42 -10.10 3.86 7.12
N LEU A 43 -8.87 3.94 7.63
CA LEU A 43 -8.36 5.11 8.34
C LEU A 43 -7.81 6.13 7.34
N TYR A 44 -8.21 7.38 7.49
CA TYR A 44 -7.88 8.47 6.57
C TYR A 44 -7.31 9.68 7.31
N ASP A 45 -6.23 10.25 6.78
CA ASP A 45 -5.70 11.54 7.19
C ASP A 45 -6.23 12.64 6.25
N PRO A 46 -7.19 13.48 6.68
CA PRO A 46 -7.72 14.56 5.86
C PRO A 46 -6.74 15.74 5.65
N VAL A 47 -5.69 15.86 6.46
CA VAL A 47 -4.68 16.92 6.31
C VAL A 47 -3.72 16.57 5.17
N GLN A 48 -3.26 15.32 5.14
CA GLN A 48 -2.38 14.82 4.06
C GLN A 48 -3.18 14.34 2.84
N SER A 49 -4.49 14.18 2.99
CA SER A 49 -5.39 13.60 1.98
C SER A 49 -5.05 12.16 1.58
N GLU A 50 -4.53 11.38 2.53
CA GLU A 50 -4.03 10.01 2.30
C GLU A 50 -4.70 8.99 3.23
N PHE A 51 -4.89 7.78 2.72
CA PHE A 51 -5.34 6.66 3.53
C PHE A 51 -4.17 6.06 4.30
N ILE A 52 -4.38 5.82 5.60
CA ILE A 52 -3.37 5.28 6.53
C ILE A 52 -3.41 3.74 6.50
N SER A 53 -4.59 3.14 6.33
CA SER A 53 -4.79 1.69 6.42
C SER A 53 -5.38 1.10 5.15
N GLU A 54 -5.22 -0.21 4.97
CA GLU A 54 -5.98 -0.93 3.96
C GLU A 54 -7.48 -0.95 4.31
N ASN A 55 -8.32 -1.25 3.31
CA ASN A 55 -9.76 -1.33 3.50
C ASN A 55 -10.12 -2.58 4.31
N TYR A 56 -11.10 -2.47 5.20
CA TYR A 56 -11.86 -3.59 5.75
C TYR A 56 -13.16 -3.72 4.97
N LEU A 57 -13.34 -4.86 4.28
CA LEU A 57 -14.46 -5.09 3.37
C LEU A 57 -15.54 -5.94 4.06
N VAL A 58 -16.75 -5.38 4.18
CA VAL A 58 -17.94 -6.11 4.61
C VAL A 58 -18.94 -6.16 3.47
N ARG A 59 -19.37 -7.36 3.08
CA ARG A 59 -20.48 -7.54 2.14
C ARG A 59 -21.81 -7.60 2.89
N TRP A 60 -22.69 -6.68 2.55
CA TRP A 60 -24.00 -6.54 3.16
C TRP A 60 -25.10 -6.93 2.18
N SER A 61 -25.86 -7.97 2.48
CA SER A 61 -27.00 -8.43 1.68
C SER A 61 -28.26 -8.50 2.53
N LYS A 62 -29.38 -8.02 1.99
CA LYS A 62 -30.69 -8.02 2.66
C LYS A 62 -31.36 -9.42 2.68
N ILE A 63 -30.82 -10.38 1.91
CA ILE A 63 -31.44 -11.68 1.62
C ILE A 63 -30.94 -12.79 2.57
N GLU A 64 -29.77 -12.63 3.18
CA GLU A 64 -29.22 -13.64 4.08
C GLU A 64 -29.72 -13.41 5.50
N LYS A 65 -30.36 -14.44 6.09
CA LYS A 65 -30.78 -14.38 7.49
C LYS A 65 -29.53 -14.22 8.37
N PRO A 66 -29.62 -13.53 9.53
CA PRO A 66 -28.48 -13.24 10.41
C PRO A 66 -27.61 -14.47 10.76
N LYS A 67 -28.20 -15.67 10.82
CA LYS A 67 -27.52 -16.91 11.17
C LYS A 67 -26.48 -17.43 10.15
N GLU A 68 -26.52 -16.97 8.89
CA GLU A 68 -25.50 -17.30 7.87
C GLU A 68 -24.41 -16.22 7.75
N LEU A 69 -24.75 -14.96 8.09
CA LEU A 69 -23.79 -13.85 8.16
C LEU A 69 -22.70 -14.11 9.23
N ASP A 70 -23.10 -14.69 10.37
CA ASP A 70 -22.22 -15.01 11.51
C ASP A 70 -21.13 -16.04 11.21
N ARG A 71 -21.27 -16.86 10.14
CA ARG A 71 -20.26 -17.87 9.75
C ARG A 71 -19.26 -17.37 8.70
N GLN A 72 -19.55 -16.31 7.97
CA GLN A 72 -18.73 -15.85 6.84
C GLN A 72 -18.19 -14.41 6.99
N ASN A 73 -18.88 -13.53 7.73
CA ASN A 73 -18.48 -12.13 7.91
C ASN A 73 -18.48 -11.77 9.39
N LYS A 74 -17.39 -12.04 10.12
CA LYS A 74 -17.21 -11.39 11.43
C LYS A 74 -17.12 -9.89 11.19
N LEU A 75 -18.05 -9.14 11.80
CA LEU A 75 -18.18 -7.68 11.66
C LEU A 75 -17.12 -6.92 12.47
N GLU A 76 -15.94 -7.53 12.65
CA GLU A 76 -14.87 -7.09 13.53
C GLU A 76 -13.58 -7.01 12.74
N ALA A 77 -12.90 -5.87 12.87
CA ALA A 77 -11.60 -5.64 12.28
C ALA A 77 -10.66 -4.99 13.27
N LEU A 78 -9.40 -5.39 13.20
CA LEU A 78 -8.30 -4.80 13.94
C LEU A 78 -7.40 -4.07 12.95
N PHE A 79 -7.35 -2.74 13.07
CA PHE A 79 -6.44 -1.91 12.32
C PHE A 79 -5.09 -1.87 13.03
N THR A 80 -4.04 -2.44 12.44
CA THR A 80 -2.76 -2.70 13.11
C THR A 80 -1.62 -1.82 12.60
N ASP A 81 -0.46 -1.92 13.26
CA ASP A 81 0.80 -1.28 12.86
C ASP A 81 0.76 0.25 12.92
N LEU A 82 -0.15 0.81 13.73
CA LEU A 82 -0.24 2.25 13.97
C LEU A 82 0.91 2.69 14.89
N SER A 83 1.65 3.71 14.49
CA SER A 83 2.77 4.25 15.26
C SER A 83 2.35 5.41 16.16
N SER A 84 3.20 5.76 17.12
CA SER A 84 2.99 6.95 17.96
C SER A 84 2.85 8.23 17.11
N SER A 85 3.58 8.32 16.00
CA SER A 85 3.45 9.42 15.05
C SER A 85 2.06 9.50 14.41
N ASP A 86 1.39 8.36 14.18
CA ASP A 86 0.04 8.34 13.63
C ASP A 86 -0.98 8.82 14.66
N LEU A 87 -0.83 8.44 15.93
CA LEU A 87 -1.73 8.85 17.02
C LEU A 87 -1.63 10.36 17.33
N ILE A 88 -0.47 10.98 17.04
CA ILE A 88 -0.21 12.41 17.28
C ILE A 88 -0.71 13.28 16.11
N ARG A 89 -1.17 12.67 15.00
CA ARG A 89 -1.72 13.41 13.85
C ARG A 89 -2.82 14.38 14.30
N LEU A 90 -2.90 15.52 13.62
CA LEU A 90 -3.87 16.57 13.92
C LEU A 90 -5.31 16.08 13.79
N ARG A 91 -5.55 15.18 12.83
CA ARG A 91 -6.87 14.62 12.57
C ARG A 91 -6.76 13.24 11.97
N ILE A 92 -7.55 12.30 12.48
CA ILE A 92 -7.73 10.97 11.90
C ILE A 92 -9.22 10.71 11.78
N SER A 93 -9.67 10.26 10.62
CA SER A 93 -11.07 9.94 10.36
C SER A 93 -11.22 8.47 9.97
N LEU A 94 -12.26 7.82 10.50
CA LEU A 94 -12.75 6.56 9.96
C LEU A 94 -13.67 6.87 8.79
N VAL A 95 -13.31 6.41 7.60
CA VAL A 95 -14.10 6.57 6.38
C VAL A 95 -14.68 5.22 5.99
N CYS A 96 -16.00 5.17 5.82
CA CYS A 96 -16.69 4.04 5.22
C CYS A 96 -17.20 4.47 3.84
N GLN A 97 -16.69 3.84 2.78
CA GLN A 97 -17.21 3.98 1.42
C GLN A 97 -18.27 2.89 1.19
N ILE A 98 -19.45 3.30 0.71
CA ILE A 98 -20.55 2.38 0.41
C ILE A 98 -20.66 2.26 -1.11
N VAL A 99 -20.43 1.04 -1.60
CA VAL A 99 -20.56 0.68 -3.01
C VAL A 99 -21.75 -0.26 -3.16
N ARG A 100 -22.74 0.11 -3.97
CA ARG A 100 -23.87 -0.77 -4.28
C ARG A 100 -23.49 -1.75 -5.38
N VAL A 101 -23.98 -2.98 -5.28
CA VAL A 101 -23.74 -4.05 -6.26
C VAL A 101 -25.07 -4.51 -6.82
N GLY A 102 -25.35 -4.16 -8.08
CA GLY A 102 -26.68 -4.37 -8.66
C GLY A 102 -26.81 -3.99 -10.13
N HIS A 103 -27.96 -3.42 -10.51
CA HIS A 103 -28.33 -3.17 -11.91
C HIS A 103 -27.99 -1.77 -12.41
N MET A 104 -27.35 -1.63 -13.58
CA MET A 104 -26.94 -0.31 -14.10
C MET A 104 -28.06 0.76 -14.15
N GLU A 105 -29.28 0.42 -14.57
CA GLU A 105 -30.47 1.30 -14.54
C GLU A 105 -31.62 0.59 -13.83
N LEU A 106 -32.35 1.32 -12.97
CA LEU A 106 -33.53 0.84 -12.22
C LEU A 106 -34.84 0.98 -13.02
N LYS A 107 -34.82 0.69 -14.33
CA LYS A 107 -36.05 0.73 -15.14
C LYS A 107 -36.74 -0.64 -15.07
N GLU A 108 -38.07 -0.65 -15.09
CA GLU A 108 -38.84 -1.89 -15.15
C GLU A 108 -39.06 -2.31 -16.62
N GLY A 109 -39.01 -3.62 -16.89
CA GLY A 109 -39.49 -4.21 -18.14
C GLY A 109 -38.47 -4.88 -19.07
N LYS A 110 -37.15 -4.80 -18.81
CA LYS A 110 -36.12 -5.54 -19.59
C LYS A 110 -35.10 -6.22 -18.68
N LYS A 111 -34.45 -7.28 -19.16
CA LYS A 111 -33.31 -7.87 -18.44
C LYS A 111 -32.15 -6.87 -18.39
N HIS A 112 -31.81 -6.43 -17.19
CA HIS A 112 -30.78 -5.43 -16.93
C HIS A 112 -29.46 -6.10 -16.55
N THR A 113 -28.35 -5.52 -17.02
CA THR A 113 -27.01 -5.93 -16.60
C THR A 113 -26.89 -5.84 -15.08
N CYS A 114 -26.52 -6.94 -14.43
CA CYS A 114 -26.41 -7.08 -12.98
C CYS A 114 -24.96 -7.28 -12.52
N GLY A 115 -24.73 -7.22 -11.21
CA GLY A 115 -23.42 -7.45 -10.59
C GLY A 115 -22.42 -6.29 -10.78
N LEU A 116 -22.93 -5.09 -11.08
CA LEU A 116 -22.10 -3.91 -11.29
C LEU A 116 -21.90 -3.16 -9.98
N ARG A 117 -20.63 -2.85 -9.67
CA ARG A 117 -20.23 -2.01 -8.54
C ARG A 117 -20.43 -0.55 -8.90
N ARG A 118 -21.21 0.19 -8.11
CA ARG A 118 -21.54 1.60 -8.34
C ARG A 118 -21.42 2.40 -7.04
N PRO A 119 -20.98 3.66 -7.10
CA PRO A 119 -20.78 4.44 -5.90
C PRO A 119 -22.15 4.83 -5.33
N PHE A 120 -22.36 4.66 -4.02
CA PHE A 120 -23.66 4.97 -3.40
C PHE A 120 -23.57 6.13 -2.40
N GLY A 121 -22.53 6.14 -1.57
CA GLY A 121 -22.31 7.19 -0.59
C GLY A 121 -21.15 6.90 0.34
N VAL A 122 -20.98 7.77 1.31
CA VAL A 122 -19.87 7.72 2.27
C VAL A 122 -20.40 8.03 3.67
N ALA A 123 -19.74 7.48 4.67
CA ALA A 123 -19.95 7.83 6.06
C ALA A 123 -18.58 8.11 6.68
N VAL A 124 -18.45 9.20 7.41
CA VAL A 124 -17.17 9.64 7.97
C VAL A 124 -17.34 10.04 9.41
N MET A 125 -16.42 9.60 10.27
CA MET A 125 -16.35 9.99 11.67
C MET A 125 -14.94 10.43 12.01
N ASP A 126 -14.81 11.56 12.70
CA ASP A 126 -13.56 11.97 13.32
C ASP A 126 -13.32 11.12 14.58
N ILE A 127 -12.18 10.42 14.63
CA ILE A 127 -11.83 9.51 15.72
C ILE A 127 -10.60 9.98 16.49
N THR A 128 -10.14 11.22 16.25
CA THR A 128 -8.91 11.78 16.83
C THR A 128 -8.93 11.74 18.37
N ASP A 129 -10.06 12.08 18.99
CA ASP A 129 -10.19 12.06 20.46
C ASP A 129 -10.25 10.65 21.05
N MET A 130 -10.76 9.68 20.28
CA MET A 130 -10.83 8.28 20.69
C MET A 130 -9.44 7.63 20.65
N ILE A 131 -8.71 7.87 19.56
CA ILE A 131 -7.33 7.43 19.38
C ILE A 131 -6.40 8.14 20.39
N GLY A 132 -6.70 9.40 20.75
CA GLY A 132 -5.96 10.14 21.76
C GLY A 132 -6.17 9.67 23.22
N GLY A 133 -6.92 8.60 23.46
CA GLY A 133 -7.12 7.99 24.77
C GLY A 133 -8.05 8.76 25.72
N ARG A 134 -8.85 9.71 25.21
CA ARG A 134 -9.71 10.57 26.05
C ARG A 134 -11.09 9.97 26.35
N ASN A 135 -11.56 9.00 25.57
CA ASN A 135 -12.92 8.46 25.62
C ASN A 135 -12.97 6.92 25.46
N GLY A 136 -12.23 6.18 26.29
CA GLY A 136 -12.17 4.71 26.23
C GLY A 136 -13.25 4.03 27.05
N ASP A 137 -14.50 4.06 26.58
CA ASP A 137 -15.56 3.19 27.10
C ASP A 137 -15.88 2.11 26.06
N ASP A 138 -15.62 0.85 26.43
CA ASP A 138 -15.56 -0.31 25.52
C ASP A 138 -16.90 -0.63 24.85
N GLU A 139 -18.01 -0.18 25.43
CA GLU A 139 -19.37 -0.47 24.93
C GLU A 139 -20.05 0.72 24.25
N LYS A 140 -19.38 1.87 24.16
CA LYS A 140 -20.01 3.06 23.57
C LYS A 140 -20.21 2.86 22.07
N GLN A 141 -21.48 2.78 21.67
CA GLN A 141 -21.85 2.73 20.27
C GLN A 141 -21.85 4.14 19.67
N HIS A 142 -21.18 4.28 18.54
CA HIS A 142 -21.10 5.51 17.78
C HIS A 142 -21.93 5.38 16.52
N PHE A 143 -22.85 6.33 16.32
CA PHE A 143 -23.60 6.45 15.07
C PHE A 143 -22.83 7.33 14.10
N ILE A 144 -22.45 6.77 12.95
CA ILE A 144 -21.80 7.48 11.86
C ILE A 144 -22.87 7.81 10.80
N PRO A 145 -23.21 9.10 10.60
CA PRO A 145 -24.23 9.48 9.66
C PRO A 145 -23.81 9.17 8.23
N PHE A 146 -24.74 8.62 7.45
CA PHE A 146 -24.53 8.31 6.05
C PHE A 146 -24.88 9.52 5.17
N GLN A 147 -23.93 9.93 4.31
CA GLN A 147 -24.17 10.89 3.24
C GLN A 147 -24.26 10.13 1.92
N GLN A 148 -25.48 10.05 1.38
CA GLN A 148 -25.68 9.60 0.01
C GLN A 148 -25.03 10.58 -0.96
N ILE A 149 -24.45 10.08 -2.06
CA ILE A 149 -24.01 10.95 -3.16
C ILE A 149 -25.22 11.80 -3.58
N ALA A 150 -25.06 13.13 -3.47
CA ALA A 150 -26.13 14.04 -3.77
C ALA A 150 -26.59 13.83 -5.22
N MET A 151 -27.90 13.73 -5.42
CA MET A 151 -28.51 13.84 -6.75
C MET A 151 -28.33 15.28 -7.25
N GLU A 152 -27.12 15.73 -7.55
CA GLU A 152 -26.95 17.07 -8.10
C GLU A 152 -27.48 17.09 -9.53
N THR A 153 -28.59 17.82 -9.63
CA THR A 153 -29.43 18.15 -10.77
C THR A 153 -28.67 18.80 -11.93
N TYR A 154 -27.69 18.13 -12.54
CA TYR A 154 -27.09 18.60 -13.80
C TYR A 154 -28.08 18.59 -14.99
N ILE A 155 -29.30 18.09 -14.78
CA ILE A 155 -30.39 18.07 -15.76
C ILE A 155 -31.15 19.42 -15.81
N ARG A 156 -31.00 20.34 -14.84
CA ARG A 156 -31.81 21.58 -14.84
C ARG A 156 -31.47 22.61 -15.92
N GLN A 157 -30.32 22.53 -16.61
CA GLN A 157 -30.01 23.47 -17.70
C GLN A 157 -30.48 23.04 -19.09
N ARG A 158 -31.01 21.82 -19.29
CA ARG A 158 -31.55 21.38 -20.60
C ARG A 158 -33.03 20.99 -20.61
N GLN A 159 -33.70 20.94 -19.46
CA GLN A 159 -35.12 20.53 -19.37
C GLN A 159 -36.13 21.69 -19.33
N LEU A 160 -35.72 22.94 -19.54
CA LEU A 160 -36.64 24.08 -19.52
C LEU A 160 -37.40 24.34 -20.84
N ILE A 161 -37.26 23.51 -21.88
CA ILE A 161 -37.88 23.83 -23.20
C ILE A 161 -38.87 22.78 -23.75
N MET A 162 -38.97 21.53 -23.27
CA MET A 162 -40.06 20.63 -23.74
C MET A 162 -40.54 19.63 -22.68
N SER A 163 -41.81 19.80 -22.30
CA SER A 163 -42.81 18.87 -21.70
C SER A 163 -42.43 17.91 -20.54
N PRO A 164 -43.23 17.88 -19.44
CA PRO A 164 -43.01 17.03 -18.27
C PRO A 164 -43.83 15.73 -18.33
N LEU A 165 -43.46 14.76 -19.18
CA LEU A 165 -44.03 13.41 -19.12
C LEU A 165 -42.94 12.39 -19.46
N LEU A 166 -42.36 11.80 -18.41
CA LEU A 166 -41.43 10.66 -18.29
C LEU A 166 -40.31 11.03 -17.31
N THR A 167 -40.54 10.78 -16.02
CA THR A 167 -39.52 10.84 -14.96
C THR A 167 -38.47 9.76 -15.21
N SER A 168 -37.47 10.09 -16.02
CA SER A 168 -36.23 9.31 -16.11
C SER A 168 -35.51 9.42 -14.76
N ARG A 169 -35.73 8.44 -13.86
CA ARG A 169 -35.00 8.24 -12.59
C ARG A 169 -33.55 7.83 -12.85
N VAL A 170 -32.78 8.65 -13.58
CA VAL A 170 -31.33 8.46 -13.70
C VAL A 170 -30.69 9.15 -12.50
N ILE A 171 -30.20 8.32 -11.58
CA ILE A 171 -29.62 8.72 -10.29
C ILE A 171 -28.24 9.34 -10.55
N GLY A 172 -27.96 10.50 -9.95
CA GLY A 172 -26.69 11.20 -10.08
C GLY A 172 -25.54 10.47 -9.37
N GLU A 173 -24.94 9.48 -10.05
CA GLU A 173 -23.79 8.68 -9.56
C GLU A 173 -22.45 9.18 -10.12
N ASN A 174 -22.34 10.46 -10.46
CA ASN A 174 -21.20 10.95 -11.24
C ASN A 174 -20.11 11.61 -10.39
N GLU A 175 -20.37 11.82 -9.10
CA GLU A 175 -19.38 12.39 -8.19
C GLU A 175 -18.46 11.30 -7.62
N PRO A 176 -17.12 11.48 -7.69
CA PRO A 176 -16.19 10.55 -7.07
C PRO A 176 -16.38 10.49 -5.54
N LEU A 177 -16.29 9.28 -4.97
CA LEU A 177 -16.44 9.08 -3.52
C LEU A 177 -15.47 9.93 -2.69
N THR A 178 -14.28 10.21 -3.23
CA THR A 178 -13.27 11.09 -2.62
C THR A 178 -13.72 12.53 -2.44
N SER A 179 -14.39 13.09 -3.43
CA SER A 179 -14.98 14.43 -3.32
C SER A 179 -16.05 14.47 -2.24
N VAL A 180 -16.89 13.43 -2.18
CA VAL A 180 -18.03 13.36 -1.26
C VAL A 180 -17.55 13.26 0.18
N PHE A 181 -16.59 12.39 0.50
CA PHE A 181 -16.13 12.29 1.88
C PHE A 181 -15.36 13.54 2.32
N ASN A 182 -14.60 14.19 1.43
CA ASN A 182 -13.94 15.46 1.74
C ASN A 182 -14.96 16.58 2.03
N LYS A 183 -16.08 16.62 1.28
CA LYS A 183 -17.20 17.51 1.58
C LYS A 183 -17.81 17.21 2.95
N VAL A 184 -18.03 15.94 3.31
CA VAL A 184 -18.56 15.55 4.63
C VAL A 184 -17.60 15.97 5.76
N ILE A 185 -16.31 15.74 5.57
CA ILE A 185 -15.24 16.12 6.52
C ILE A 185 -15.21 17.63 6.76
N ALA A 186 -15.51 18.43 5.73
CA ALA A 186 -15.59 19.89 5.79
C ALA A 186 -16.93 20.39 6.37
N ALA A 187 -18.05 19.76 6.01
CA ALA A 187 -19.41 20.20 6.37
C ALA A 187 -19.76 19.93 7.84
N LYS A 188 -19.11 18.95 8.49
CA LYS A 188 -19.31 18.51 9.89
C LYS A 188 -20.71 17.98 10.25
N GLU A 189 -21.76 18.38 9.55
CA GLU A 189 -23.13 17.86 9.71
C GLU A 189 -23.67 17.32 8.39
N VAL A 190 -24.37 16.18 8.49
CA VAL A 190 -24.93 15.43 7.36
C VAL A 190 -26.42 15.24 7.59
N ASN A 191 -27.26 15.57 6.61
CA ASN A 191 -28.69 15.28 6.68
C ASN A 191 -28.93 13.79 6.36
N HIS A 192 -28.79 12.95 7.38
CA HIS A 192 -28.73 11.50 7.23
C HIS A 192 -30.11 10.82 7.25
N LYS A 193 -31.20 11.52 7.59
CA LYS A 193 -32.58 10.95 7.65
C LYS A 193 -32.67 9.60 8.40
N GLY A 194 -31.85 9.41 9.44
CA GLY A 194 -31.75 8.17 10.22
C GLY A 194 -30.94 7.03 9.58
N GLN A 195 -30.30 7.24 8.43
CA GLN A 195 -29.42 6.26 7.78
C GLN A 195 -27.97 6.43 8.26
N GLY A 196 -27.26 5.33 8.49
CA GLY A 196 -25.90 5.37 9.03
C GLY A 196 -25.36 4.01 9.46
N LEU A 197 -24.17 4.04 10.05
CA LEU A 197 -23.50 2.87 10.62
C LEU A 197 -23.44 3.01 12.14
N TRP A 198 -23.60 1.89 12.83
CA TRP A 198 -23.33 1.78 14.25
C TRP A 198 -22.04 1.01 14.44
N VAL A 199 -21.04 1.66 15.04
CA VAL A 199 -19.73 1.07 15.31
C VAL A 199 -19.34 1.23 16.77
N SER A 200 -18.63 0.25 17.33
CA SER A 200 -17.89 0.38 18.59
C SER A 200 -16.41 0.29 18.29
N MET A 201 -15.58 1.11 18.93
CA MET A 201 -14.14 1.15 18.65
C MET A 201 -13.34 1.23 19.94
N LYS A 202 -12.18 0.56 19.99
CA LYS A 202 -11.28 0.55 21.13
C LYS A 202 -9.82 0.58 20.68
N LEU A 203 -9.01 1.47 21.26
CA LEU A 203 -7.57 1.47 21.03
C LEU A 203 -6.90 0.45 21.95
N LEU A 204 -6.12 -0.45 21.37
CA LEU A 204 -5.39 -1.51 22.06
C LEU A 204 -3.88 -1.23 21.91
N PRO A 205 -3.14 -1.05 23.02
CA PRO A 205 -1.69 -0.90 22.96
C PRO A 205 -1.04 -2.26 22.65
N GLY A 206 0.00 -2.24 21.81
CA GLY A 206 0.84 -3.40 21.51
C GLY A 206 0.75 -3.89 20.07
N ASP A 207 1.70 -4.75 19.74
CA ASP A 207 1.71 -5.48 18.47
C ASP A 207 0.62 -6.57 18.44
N MET A 208 0.48 -7.23 17.29
CA MET A 208 -0.50 -8.30 17.14
C MET A 208 -0.38 -9.42 18.17
N LYS A 209 0.85 -9.82 18.54
CA LYS A 209 1.07 -10.92 19.49
C LYS A 209 0.66 -10.52 20.89
N GLN A 210 0.96 -9.29 21.30
CA GLN A 210 0.57 -8.69 22.56
C GLN A 210 -0.94 -8.53 22.65
N VAL A 211 -1.58 -7.98 21.62
CA VAL A 211 -3.04 -7.77 21.59
C VAL A 211 -3.80 -9.10 21.73
N HIS A 212 -3.38 -10.16 21.06
CA HIS A 212 -3.99 -11.49 21.21
C HIS A 212 -3.83 -12.09 22.61
N LYS A 213 -2.74 -11.74 23.31
CA LYS A 213 -2.46 -12.23 24.66
C LYS A 213 -3.22 -11.45 25.72
N ASP A 214 -3.26 -10.12 25.58
CA ASP A 214 -3.79 -9.21 26.59
C ASP A 214 -5.30 -8.97 26.42
N PHE A 215 -5.83 -9.10 25.19
CA PHE A 215 -7.25 -8.90 24.87
C PHE A 215 -7.90 -10.10 24.14
N PRO A 216 -7.78 -11.34 24.63
CA PRO A 216 -8.31 -12.53 23.95
C PRO A 216 -9.85 -12.57 23.88
N HIS A 217 -10.53 -11.74 24.68
CA HIS A 217 -11.99 -11.61 24.69
C HIS A 217 -12.53 -10.68 23.59
N LEU A 218 -11.67 -9.84 23.01
CA LEU A 218 -12.03 -8.91 21.93
C LEU A 218 -11.50 -9.36 20.58
N VAL A 219 -10.29 -9.90 20.56
CA VAL A 219 -9.60 -10.27 19.32
C VAL A 219 -9.38 -11.76 19.32
N ASP A 220 -9.95 -12.44 18.34
CA ASP A 220 -9.71 -13.84 18.07
C ASP A 220 -8.89 -14.03 16.79
N ARG A 221 -8.48 -15.27 16.52
CA ARG A 221 -7.66 -15.60 15.34
C ARG A 221 -8.36 -15.38 13.99
N SER A 222 -9.66 -15.14 14.00
CA SER A 222 -10.50 -14.91 12.82
C SER A 222 -10.97 -13.46 12.69
N THR A 223 -10.63 -12.59 13.62
CA THR A 223 -10.80 -11.14 13.49
C THR A 223 -10.05 -10.65 12.25
N ALA A 224 -10.70 -9.85 11.41
CA ALA A 224 -10.06 -9.32 10.21
C ALA A 224 -8.92 -8.38 10.60
N VAL A 225 -7.77 -8.49 9.92
CA VAL A 225 -6.60 -7.63 10.21
C VAL A 225 -6.41 -6.68 9.05
N ALA A 226 -6.60 -5.38 9.31
CA ALA A 226 -6.38 -4.30 8.37
C ALA A 226 -5.05 -3.60 8.70
N ARG A 227 -3.97 -3.95 8.00
CA ARG A 227 -2.66 -3.36 8.27
C ARG A 227 -2.57 -1.91 7.80
N LYS A 228 -1.71 -1.13 8.46
CA LYS A 228 -1.24 0.16 7.96
C LYS A 228 -0.63 0.01 6.56
N MET A 229 -0.99 0.90 5.64
CA MET A 229 -0.35 1.02 4.32
C MET A 229 0.97 1.77 4.49
N GLY A 230 2.03 1.00 4.70
CA GLY A 230 3.35 1.48 5.13
C GLY A 230 3.86 0.67 6.31
N PHE A 231 5.08 0.96 6.75
CA PHE A 231 5.68 0.26 7.87
C PHE A 231 5.25 0.83 9.23
N PRO A 232 5.19 -0.01 10.28
CA PRO A 232 5.20 0.49 11.65
C PRO A 232 6.50 1.27 11.93
N GLU A 233 6.54 2.00 13.04
CA GLU A 233 7.71 2.77 13.45
C GLU A 233 8.96 1.88 13.61
N ILE A 234 8.78 0.64 14.08
CA ILE A 234 9.85 -0.32 14.28
C ILE A 234 9.54 -1.58 13.48
N VAL A 235 10.47 -1.99 12.62
CA VAL A 235 10.45 -3.31 11.95
C VAL A 235 11.42 -4.21 12.71
N LEU A 236 10.90 -5.26 13.35
CA LEU A 236 11.72 -6.19 14.12
C LEU A 236 12.49 -7.15 13.18
N PRO A 237 13.69 -7.62 13.57
CA PRO A 237 14.42 -8.61 12.80
C PRO A 237 13.58 -9.89 12.64
N GLY A 238 13.58 -10.47 11.44
CA GLY A 238 12.78 -11.64 11.09
C GLY A 238 11.31 -11.38 10.73
N ASP A 239 10.81 -10.13 10.78
CA ASP A 239 9.46 -9.81 10.27
C ASP A 239 9.45 -9.81 8.72
N ILE A 240 8.68 -10.71 8.13
CA ILE A 240 8.57 -10.87 6.68
C ILE A 240 7.26 -10.27 6.21
N ARG A 241 7.36 -9.19 5.43
CA ARG A 241 6.21 -8.51 4.83
C ARG A 241 6.47 -8.29 3.34
N ASN A 242 5.44 -8.51 2.53
CA ASN A 242 5.47 -8.26 1.09
C ASN A 242 4.07 -7.91 0.58
N ASP A 243 3.58 -6.74 0.96
CA ASP A 243 2.27 -6.23 0.53
C ASP A 243 2.47 -5.20 -0.58
N ILE A 244 1.81 -5.38 -1.73
CA ILE A 244 1.86 -4.41 -2.84
C ILE A 244 0.48 -3.78 -2.96
N TYR A 245 0.33 -2.51 -2.56
CA TYR A 245 -0.92 -1.79 -2.70
C TYR A 245 -1.00 -1.14 -4.09
N VAL A 246 -2.12 -1.34 -4.77
CA VAL A 246 -2.39 -0.80 -6.10
C VAL A 246 -3.67 0.02 -6.02
N THR A 247 -3.56 1.30 -6.36
CA THR A 247 -4.69 2.24 -6.40
C THR A 247 -5.04 2.56 -7.83
N LEU A 248 -6.26 2.25 -8.25
CA LEU A 248 -6.82 2.71 -9.52
C LEU A 248 -7.19 4.18 -9.34
N ILE A 249 -6.43 5.13 -9.89
CA ILE A 249 -6.68 6.56 -9.66
C ILE A 249 -7.77 7.05 -10.60
N GLN A 250 -7.44 7.17 -11.87
CA GLN A 250 -8.30 7.82 -12.87
C GLN A 250 -7.97 7.36 -14.28
N GLY A 251 -8.87 7.65 -15.21
CA GLY A 251 -8.59 7.53 -16.64
C GLY A 251 -9.37 8.54 -17.46
N GLU A 252 -8.99 8.70 -18.72
CA GLU A 252 -9.73 9.48 -19.70
C GLU A 252 -9.95 8.62 -20.95
N PHE A 253 -11.21 8.37 -21.28
CA PHE A 253 -11.57 7.48 -22.39
C PHE A 253 -12.43 8.17 -23.43
N ASP A 254 -12.05 8.04 -24.70
CA ASP A 254 -12.85 8.56 -25.80
C ASP A 254 -14.17 7.76 -25.94
N LYS A 255 -15.25 8.49 -26.22
CA LYS A 255 -16.56 7.93 -26.60
C LYS A 255 -16.47 7.11 -27.89
N GLY A 256 -15.48 7.38 -28.75
CA GLY A 256 -15.30 6.73 -30.03
C GLY A 256 -16.54 6.91 -30.92
N LYS A 257 -17.13 5.81 -31.38
CA LYS A 257 -18.34 5.82 -32.24
C LYS A 257 -19.66 6.01 -31.46
N LYS A 258 -19.64 6.07 -30.12
CA LYS A 258 -20.86 6.19 -29.31
C LYS A 258 -21.32 7.65 -29.18
N LYS A 259 -22.64 7.84 -29.02
CA LYS A 259 -23.25 9.17 -28.82
C LYS A 259 -22.92 9.75 -27.44
N THR A 260 -22.81 8.89 -26.43
CA THR A 260 -22.50 9.25 -25.04
C THR A 260 -21.16 8.65 -24.61
N PRO A 261 -20.51 9.19 -23.56
CA PRO A 261 -19.33 8.58 -22.97
C PRO A 261 -19.58 7.12 -22.53
N LYS A 262 -18.53 6.31 -22.52
CA LYS A 262 -18.61 4.91 -22.09
C LYS A 262 -18.74 4.83 -20.57
N ASN A 263 -19.59 3.94 -20.07
CA ASN A 263 -19.52 3.46 -18.68
C ASN A 263 -18.34 2.48 -18.58
N VAL A 264 -17.21 2.91 -18.02
CA VAL A 264 -15.96 2.14 -18.05
C VAL A 264 -15.86 1.28 -16.79
N GLU A 265 -15.62 -0.02 -16.99
CA GLU A 265 -15.19 -0.95 -15.94
C GLU A 265 -13.73 -1.33 -16.21
N VAL A 266 -12.88 -1.16 -15.21
CA VAL A 266 -11.50 -1.63 -15.23
C VAL A 266 -11.47 -2.99 -14.58
N THR A 267 -10.88 -3.96 -15.27
CA THR A 267 -10.62 -5.30 -14.73
C THR A 267 -9.13 -5.47 -14.53
N MET A 268 -8.70 -5.65 -13.29
CA MET A 268 -7.32 -5.87 -12.89
C MET A 268 -7.07 -7.35 -12.58
N GLY A 269 -5.98 -7.91 -13.09
CA GLY A 269 -5.49 -9.24 -12.74
C GLY A 269 -3.97 -9.27 -12.62
N VAL A 270 -3.46 -10.26 -11.88
CA VAL A 270 -2.02 -10.55 -11.74
C VAL A 270 -1.67 -11.71 -12.65
N TYR A 271 -0.60 -11.57 -13.43
CA TYR A 271 -0.16 -12.58 -14.39
C TYR A 271 1.34 -12.81 -14.28
N ASP A 272 1.78 -14.02 -14.62
CA ASP A 272 3.19 -14.34 -14.81
C ASP A 272 3.70 -13.92 -16.20
N GLN A 273 5.00 -14.09 -16.43
CA GLN A 273 5.66 -13.78 -17.70
C GLN A 273 5.16 -14.62 -18.90
N GLU A 274 4.57 -15.79 -18.63
CA GLU A 274 3.94 -16.66 -19.62
C GLU A 274 2.51 -16.24 -19.98
N GLY A 275 1.88 -15.38 -19.17
CA GLY A 275 0.50 -14.93 -19.32
C GLY A 275 -0.52 -15.78 -18.57
N THR A 276 -0.07 -16.67 -17.69
CA THR A 276 -0.92 -17.40 -16.73
C THR A 276 -1.35 -16.46 -15.62
N ARG A 277 -2.61 -16.55 -15.20
CA ARG A 277 -3.13 -15.72 -14.11
C ARG A 277 -2.74 -16.32 -12.76
N ILE A 278 -2.25 -15.48 -11.85
CA ILE A 278 -2.03 -15.87 -10.45
C ILE A 278 -3.38 -15.82 -9.72
N GLU A 279 -3.85 -16.98 -9.31
CA GLU A 279 -5.16 -17.12 -8.66
C GLU A 279 -5.12 -16.60 -7.21
N LYS A 280 -6.19 -15.94 -6.77
CA LYS A 280 -6.35 -15.42 -5.39
C LYS A 280 -5.26 -14.44 -4.91
N ALA A 281 -4.57 -13.77 -5.82
CA ALA A 281 -3.50 -12.82 -5.48
C ALA A 281 -4.00 -11.44 -5.02
N ILE A 282 -5.26 -11.08 -5.30
CA ILE A 282 -5.79 -9.73 -5.06
C ILE A 282 -6.73 -9.74 -3.85
N PHE A 283 -6.55 -8.79 -2.94
CA PHE A 283 -7.34 -8.60 -1.74
C PHE A 283 -7.96 -7.18 -1.77
N PRO A 284 -9.26 -7.04 -2.09
CA PRO A 284 -9.93 -5.74 -2.11
C PRO A 284 -10.01 -5.06 -0.74
N GLY A 285 -9.96 -5.86 0.32
CA GLY A 285 -9.91 -5.44 1.70
C GLY A 285 -9.61 -6.63 2.61
N SER A 286 -9.25 -6.34 3.85
CA SER A 286 -9.13 -7.30 4.94
C SER A 286 -10.49 -7.93 5.26
N GLY A 287 -10.46 -9.12 5.86
CA GLY A 287 -11.67 -9.91 6.15
C GLY A 287 -12.25 -10.65 4.95
N TYR A 288 -11.66 -10.50 3.76
CA TYR A 288 -12.11 -11.16 2.54
C TYR A 288 -11.03 -12.10 1.97
N GLN A 289 -11.45 -13.18 1.32
CA GLN A 289 -10.53 -14.11 0.67
C GLN A 289 -9.93 -13.50 -0.61
N GLY A 290 -8.72 -13.92 -0.94
CA GLY A 290 -8.06 -13.50 -2.17
C GLY A 290 -8.89 -13.86 -3.40
N ILE A 291 -9.00 -12.91 -4.33
CA ILE A 291 -9.65 -13.04 -5.64
C ILE A 291 -8.61 -12.95 -6.75
N SER A 292 -8.94 -13.52 -7.90
CA SER A 292 -8.02 -13.57 -9.06
C SER A 292 -8.23 -12.39 -10.02
N GLU A 293 -9.36 -11.70 -9.91
CA GLU A 293 -9.76 -10.61 -10.78
C GLU A 293 -10.53 -9.56 -9.99
N TYR A 294 -10.06 -8.31 -10.01
CA TYR A 294 -10.73 -7.18 -9.40
C TYR A 294 -11.45 -6.34 -10.46
N LYS A 295 -12.67 -5.90 -10.18
CA LYS A 295 -13.48 -5.04 -11.06
C LYS A 295 -13.77 -3.73 -10.37
N SER A 296 -13.44 -2.62 -11.03
CA SER A 296 -13.68 -1.28 -10.49
C SER A 296 -15.16 -0.94 -10.37
N VAL A 297 -15.44 0.14 -9.65
CA VAL A 297 -16.72 0.84 -9.72
C VAL A 297 -16.94 1.38 -11.15
N VAL A 298 -18.20 1.41 -11.57
CA VAL A 298 -18.63 1.94 -12.87
C VAL A 298 -19.39 3.24 -12.67
N TYR A 299 -18.81 4.34 -13.16
CA TYR A 299 -19.46 5.64 -13.22
C TYR A 299 -20.29 5.77 -14.50
N TYR A 300 -21.51 6.30 -14.38
CA TYR A 300 -22.45 6.39 -15.50
C TYR A 300 -22.12 7.55 -16.44
N GLN A 301 -21.72 7.24 -17.67
CA GLN A 301 -21.44 8.21 -18.74
C GLN A 301 -20.41 9.29 -18.36
N VAL A 302 -19.45 8.95 -17.50
CA VAL A 302 -18.35 9.83 -17.10
C VAL A 302 -17.16 9.60 -18.02
N LYS A 303 -16.70 10.64 -18.72
CA LYS A 303 -15.55 10.59 -19.63
C LYS A 303 -14.23 10.38 -18.87
N GLN A 304 -14.10 11.01 -17.71
CA GLN A 304 -12.93 11.00 -16.86
C GLN A 304 -13.27 10.37 -15.49
N PRO A 305 -13.47 9.03 -15.43
CA PRO A 305 -13.74 8.37 -14.15
C PRO A 305 -12.57 8.53 -13.19
N PHE A 306 -12.87 8.91 -11.94
CA PHE A 306 -11.92 8.96 -10.83
C PHE A 306 -12.35 7.91 -9.81
N TRP A 307 -11.68 6.75 -9.81
CA TRP A 307 -12.03 5.62 -8.97
C TRP A 307 -11.46 5.79 -7.56
N TYR A 308 -10.15 6.04 -7.48
CA TYR A 308 -9.39 6.06 -6.24
C TYR A 308 -9.66 4.83 -5.36
N GLU A 309 -9.65 3.66 -5.99
CA GLU A 309 -9.89 2.36 -5.35
C GLU A 309 -8.56 1.66 -5.10
N THR A 310 -8.23 1.43 -3.83
CA THR A 310 -7.00 0.74 -3.42
C THR A 310 -7.29 -0.73 -3.10
N VAL A 311 -6.48 -1.62 -3.68
CA VAL A 311 -6.50 -3.05 -3.41
C VAL A 311 -5.09 -3.54 -3.06
N LYS A 312 -4.99 -4.57 -2.23
CA LYS A 312 -3.72 -5.22 -1.92
C LYS A 312 -3.47 -6.37 -2.89
N VAL A 313 -2.23 -6.50 -3.35
CA VAL A 313 -1.73 -7.63 -4.13
C VAL A 313 -0.73 -8.37 -3.26
N ALA A 314 -1.00 -9.65 -2.98
CA ALA A 314 -0.17 -10.52 -2.18
C ALA A 314 0.38 -11.64 -3.07
N ILE A 315 1.68 -11.61 -3.31
CA ILE A 315 2.41 -12.57 -4.15
C ILE A 315 3.61 -13.06 -3.33
N ALA A 316 3.98 -14.33 -3.50
CA ALA A 316 5.20 -14.86 -2.89
C ALA A 316 6.42 -14.04 -3.36
N ILE A 317 7.32 -13.70 -2.44
CA ILE A 317 8.47 -12.81 -2.72
C ILE A 317 9.29 -13.32 -3.92
N GLU A 318 9.47 -14.64 -3.99
CA GLU A 318 10.20 -15.34 -5.04
C GLU A 318 9.53 -15.24 -6.43
N GLU A 319 8.22 -14.99 -6.50
CA GLU A 319 7.47 -14.94 -7.76
C GLU A 319 7.31 -13.51 -8.30
N VAL A 320 7.53 -12.49 -7.46
CA VAL A 320 7.31 -11.07 -7.81
C VAL A 320 8.08 -10.68 -9.08
N HIS A 321 9.31 -11.20 -9.25
CA HIS A 321 10.17 -10.86 -10.38
C HIS A 321 9.64 -11.33 -11.75
N ARG A 322 8.70 -12.29 -11.77
CA ARG A 322 8.08 -12.82 -12.99
C ARG A 322 6.67 -12.29 -13.19
N CYS A 323 6.15 -11.50 -12.26
CA CYS A 323 4.76 -11.08 -12.25
C CYS A 323 4.57 -9.65 -12.79
N HIS A 324 3.40 -9.42 -13.37
CA HIS A 324 2.93 -8.09 -13.79
C HIS A 324 1.44 -7.93 -13.54
N LEU A 325 1.01 -6.67 -13.48
CA LEU A 325 -0.39 -6.30 -13.40
C LEU A 325 -0.91 -6.02 -14.79
N ARG A 326 -2.11 -6.52 -15.08
CA ARG A 326 -2.80 -6.29 -16.35
C ARG A 326 -4.18 -5.71 -16.10
N PHE A 327 -4.51 -4.66 -16.83
CA PHE A 327 -5.72 -3.86 -16.73
C PHE A 327 -6.46 -3.86 -18.06
N THR A 328 -7.65 -4.41 -18.11
CA THR A 328 -8.49 -4.38 -19.31
C THR A 328 -9.67 -3.45 -19.12
N PHE A 329 -10.08 -2.78 -20.20
CA PHE A 329 -11.16 -1.81 -20.17
C PHE A 329 -12.37 -2.32 -20.97
N ARG A 330 -13.52 -2.38 -20.30
CA ARG A 330 -14.80 -2.78 -20.91
C ARG A 330 -15.84 -1.69 -20.74
N HIS A 331 -16.66 -1.50 -21.77
CA HIS A 331 -17.86 -0.69 -21.62
C HIS A 331 -18.99 -1.55 -21.03
N ARG A 332 -19.63 -1.07 -19.96
CA ARG A 332 -20.81 -1.73 -19.40
C ARG A 332 -22.09 -1.07 -19.88
N SER A 333 -23.00 -1.85 -20.48
CA SER A 333 -24.27 -1.37 -21.01
C SER A 333 -25.40 -1.56 -19.99
N SER A 334 -26.44 -0.71 -20.02
CA SER A 334 -27.64 -0.90 -19.20
C SER A 334 -28.49 -2.11 -19.61
N GLN A 335 -28.31 -2.60 -20.84
CA GLN A 335 -29.03 -3.75 -21.40
C GLN A 335 -28.12 -4.98 -21.39
N GLU A 336 -28.57 -6.07 -20.77
CA GLU A 336 -27.77 -7.29 -20.58
C GLU A 336 -27.30 -7.90 -21.91
N SER A 337 -28.17 -7.94 -22.92
CA SER A 337 -27.85 -8.50 -24.24
C SER A 337 -26.74 -7.71 -24.96
N LYS A 338 -26.76 -6.39 -24.84
CA LYS A 338 -25.72 -5.52 -25.39
C LYS A 338 -24.43 -5.67 -24.60
N ASP A 339 -24.52 -5.68 -23.26
CA ASP A 339 -23.37 -5.82 -22.37
C ASP A 339 -22.57 -7.10 -22.64
N LYS A 340 -23.25 -8.23 -22.84
CA LYS A 340 -22.60 -9.51 -23.20
C LYS A 340 -21.86 -9.48 -24.53
N SER A 341 -22.27 -8.62 -25.46
CA SER A 341 -21.63 -8.45 -26.77
C SER A 341 -20.48 -7.43 -26.77
N GLU A 342 -20.32 -6.65 -25.70
CA GLU A 342 -19.25 -5.65 -25.60
C GLU A 342 -17.89 -6.32 -25.42
N LYS A 343 -16.98 -6.04 -26.35
CA LYS A 343 -15.59 -6.49 -26.29
C LYS A 343 -14.73 -5.53 -25.47
N LEU A 344 -13.57 -6.01 -25.04
CA LEU A 344 -12.53 -5.14 -24.49
C LEU A 344 -12.13 -4.11 -25.54
N PHE A 345 -12.06 -2.84 -25.15
CA PHE A 345 -11.69 -1.76 -26.07
C PHE A 345 -10.26 -1.26 -25.88
N GLY A 346 -9.62 -1.65 -24.78
CA GLY A 346 -8.22 -1.36 -24.50
C GLY A 346 -7.66 -2.24 -23.39
N MET A 347 -6.33 -2.19 -23.26
CA MET A 347 -5.54 -2.97 -22.29
C MET A 347 -4.29 -2.17 -21.89
N ALA A 348 -3.91 -2.20 -20.61
CA ALA A 348 -2.70 -1.57 -20.07
C ALA A 348 -2.01 -2.52 -19.09
N PHE A 349 -0.71 -2.40 -18.87
CA PHE A 349 0.01 -3.27 -17.94
C PHE A 349 1.18 -2.54 -17.26
N VAL A 350 1.67 -3.09 -16.15
CA VAL A 350 2.90 -2.67 -15.49
C VAL A 350 3.61 -3.88 -14.87
N LYS A 351 4.93 -3.95 -15.01
CA LYS A 351 5.76 -5.00 -14.39
C LYS A 351 6.00 -4.67 -12.92
N LEU A 352 5.94 -5.68 -12.04
CA LEU A 352 6.16 -5.47 -10.60
C LEU A 352 7.64 -5.31 -10.24
N MET A 353 8.54 -5.77 -11.12
CA MET A 353 9.99 -5.65 -10.98
C MET A 353 10.58 -5.09 -12.27
N LYS A 354 11.56 -4.21 -12.13
CA LYS A 354 12.32 -3.62 -13.23
C LYS A 354 13.40 -4.57 -13.71
N GLN A 355 13.99 -4.24 -14.85
CA GLN A 355 15.10 -5.01 -15.43
C GLN A 355 16.36 -5.01 -14.57
N ASP A 356 16.57 -3.97 -13.74
CA ASP A 356 17.67 -3.87 -12.78
C ASP A 356 17.46 -4.71 -11.52
N GLY A 357 16.31 -5.36 -11.39
CA GLY A 357 15.94 -6.19 -10.25
C GLY A 357 15.28 -5.43 -9.09
N THR A 358 15.16 -4.10 -9.17
CA THR A 358 14.42 -3.33 -8.16
C THR A 358 12.92 -3.45 -8.38
N THR A 359 12.14 -3.32 -7.31
CA THR A 359 10.67 -3.31 -7.42
C THR A 359 10.16 -2.06 -8.11
N LEU A 360 8.90 -2.13 -8.57
CA LEU A 360 8.18 -0.98 -9.09
C LEU A 360 8.20 0.16 -8.05
N ARG A 361 8.52 1.37 -8.50
CA ARG A 361 8.63 2.54 -7.61
C ARG A 361 7.27 2.91 -7.04
N ASP A 362 7.28 3.39 -5.80
CA ASP A 362 6.11 3.98 -5.19
C ASP A 362 5.69 5.27 -5.91
N GLY A 363 4.39 5.54 -5.88
CA GLY A 363 3.80 6.73 -6.47
C GLY A 363 2.97 6.44 -7.72
N LYS A 364 2.74 7.48 -8.53
CA LYS A 364 1.82 7.44 -9.67
C LYS A 364 2.51 6.95 -10.93
N HIS A 365 1.81 6.12 -11.70
CA HIS A 365 2.27 5.57 -12.98
C HIS A 365 1.24 5.89 -14.06
N ASP A 366 1.67 6.61 -15.09
CA ASP A 366 0.88 6.83 -16.30
C ASP A 366 1.09 5.67 -17.28
N LEU A 367 0.08 4.80 -17.36
CA LEU A 367 0.13 3.61 -18.18
C LEU A 367 -0.24 3.92 -19.64
N ILE A 368 0.38 3.19 -20.54
CA ILE A 368 0.05 3.24 -21.97
C ILE A 368 -1.16 2.33 -22.23
N VAL A 369 -2.18 2.87 -22.89
CA VAL A 369 -3.36 2.09 -23.27
C VAL A 369 -3.16 1.55 -24.68
N PHE A 370 -3.14 0.23 -24.79
CA PHE A 370 -3.02 -0.52 -26.02
C PHE A 370 -4.38 -0.97 -26.52
N LYS A 371 -4.50 -1.08 -27.85
CA LYS A 371 -5.64 -1.64 -28.55
C LYS A 371 -5.15 -2.59 -29.64
N GLY A 372 -5.77 -3.76 -29.72
CA GLY A 372 -5.48 -4.77 -30.74
C GLY A 372 -6.52 -5.89 -30.72
N ASP A 373 -6.26 -6.93 -31.50
CA ASP A 373 -7.08 -8.14 -31.49
C ASP A 373 -6.99 -8.84 -30.13
N THR A 374 -8.10 -9.48 -29.69
CA THR A 374 -8.20 -10.12 -28.38
C THR A 374 -7.06 -11.10 -28.10
N LYS A 375 -6.69 -11.94 -29.07
CA LYS A 375 -5.57 -12.89 -28.95
C LYS A 375 -4.24 -12.21 -28.64
N LYS A 376 -3.98 -11.05 -29.26
CA LYS A 376 -2.74 -10.29 -29.10
C LYS A 376 -2.72 -9.50 -27.80
N THR A 377 -3.86 -8.94 -27.39
CA THR A 377 -3.98 -8.23 -26.11
C THR A 377 -3.89 -9.17 -24.90
N GLU A 378 -4.14 -10.46 -25.11
CA GLU A 378 -4.03 -11.48 -24.07
C GLU A 378 -2.65 -12.15 -24.00
N ASP A 379 -1.88 -12.12 -25.10
CA ASP A 379 -0.54 -12.72 -25.21
C ASP A 379 0.53 -11.89 -24.50
N ALA A 380 1.02 -12.39 -23.35
CA ALA A 380 2.05 -11.77 -22.53
C ALA A 380 3.34 -11.49 -23.30
N LYS A 381 3.76 -12.40 -24.19
CA LYS A 381 4.99 -12.19 -24.97
C LYS A 381 4.87 -11.00 -25.91
N CYS A 382 3.66 -10.74 -26.41
CA CYS A 382 3.39 -9.62 -27.31
C CYS A 382 3.43 -8.27 -26.59
N TYR A 383 2.68 -8.10 -25.49
CA TYR A 383 2.60 -6.80 -24.82
C TYR A 383 3.80 -6.52 -23.90
N LEU A 384 4.42 -7.52 -23.25
CA LEU A 384 5.55 -7.29 -22.35
C LEU A 384 6.84 -6.82 -23.06
N ALA A 385 6.90 -6.97 -24.39
CA ALA A 385 7.96 -6.41 -25.23
C ALA A 385 7.81 -4.88 -25.42
N GLN A 386 6.60 -4.35 -25.28
CA GLN A 386 6.30 -2.92 -25.37
C GLN A 386 6.61 -2.21 -24.03
N PRO A 387 6.80 -0.88 -24.03
CA PRO A 387 6.87 -0.12 -22.77
C PRO A 387 5.50 -0.10 -22.08
N GLY A 388 5.46 -0.34 -20.77
CA GLY A 388 4.19 -0.36 -20.01
C GLY A 388 3.72 1.04 -19.58
N THR A 389 4.68 1.93 -19.34
CA THR A 389 4.43 3.30 -18.86
C THR A 389 4.94 4.34 -19.86
N LYS A 390 4.38 5.55 -19.82
CA LYS A 390 4.87 6.68 -20.62
C LYS A 390 6.33 7.03 -20.29
N GLU A 391 6.70 6.95 -19.01
CA GLU A 391 8.06 7.18 -18.54
C GLU A 391 9.06 6.16 -19.14
N GLU A 392 8.68 4.89 -19.25
CA GLU A 392 9.51 3.87 -19.92
C GLU A 392 9.64 4.15 -21.41
N GLN A 393 8.57 4.60 -22.07
CA GLN A 393 8.60 4.98 -23.48
C GLN A 393 9.55 6.16 -23.74
N GLU A 394 9.43 7.23 -22.96
CA GLU A 394 10.29 8.41 -23.08
C GLU A 394 11.77 8.06 -22.87
N ARG A 395 12.09 7.17 -21.91
CA ARG A 395 13.46 6.68 -21.71
C ARG A 395 13.99 5.93 -22.92
N ARG A 396 13.20 5.03 -23.51
CA ARG A 396 13.60 4.26 -24.70
C ARG A 396 13.78 5.16 -25.92
N GLU A 397 12.90 6.14 -26.12
CA GLU A 397 13.03 7.14 -27.20
C GLU A 397 14.26 8.03 -27.03
N SER A 398 14.61 8.37 -25.78
CA SER A 398 15.82 9.17 -25.48
C SER A 398 17.11 8.39 -25.73
N GLN A 399 17.12 7.08 -25.48
CA GLN A 399 18.30 6.22 -25.67
C GLN A 399 18.49 5.77 -27.12
N ASN A 400 17.41 5.48 -27.84
CA ASN A 400 17.46 4.89 -29.20
C ASN A 400 17.19 5.89 -30.32
N GLY A 401 16.96 7.17 -30.00
CA GLY A 401 16.55 8.21 -30.95
C GLY A 401 15.10 8.07 -31.41
N LYS A 402 14.51 9.18 -31.87
CA LYS A 402 13.15 9.26 -32.43
C LYS A 402 13.07 8.55 -33.81
N GLY A 403 13.19 7.23 -33.86
CA GLY A 403 13.26 6.52 -35.14
C GLY A 403 12.84 5.07 -35.16
N VAL A 404 12.74 4.38 -34.02
CA VAL A 404 12.35 2.97 -34.03
C VAL A 404 10.83 2.86 -33.96
N GLN A 405 10.17 3.04 -35.10
CA GLN A 405 8.83 2.46 -35.29
C GLN A 405 9.00 0.94 -35.33
N HIS A 406 8.98 0.30 -34.15
CA HIS A 406 8.75 -1.13 -34.11
C HIS A 406 7.41 -1.42 -34.79
N SER A 407 7.39 -2.49 -35.58
CA SER A 407 6.17 -3.09 -36.12
C SER A 407 5.27 -3.49 -34.96
N ALA A 408 4.51 -2.53 -34.44
CA ALA A 408 3.76 -2.68 -33.22
C ALA A 408 2.53 -3.51 -33.54
N THR A 409 2.57 -4.77 -33.11
CA THR A 409 1.43 -5.70 -33.22
C THR A 409 0.20 -5.19 -32.44
N LEU A 410 0.42 -4.25 -31.51
CA LEU A 410 -0.58 -3.54 -30.72
C LEU A 410 -0.50 -2.02 -31.02
N SER A 411 -1.65 -1.39 -31.25
CA SER A 411 -1.74 0.06 -31.47
C SER A 411 -1.87 0.80 -30.15
N ILE A 412 -1.10 1.86 -29.95
CA ILE A 412 -1.26 2.77 -28.80
C ILE A 412 -2.43 3.72 -29.09
N ILE A 413 -3.33 3.89 -28.13
CA ILE A 413 -4.45 4.84 -28.23
C ILE A 413 -4.25 6.05 -27.32
N LYS A 414 -4.96 7.14 -27.61
CA LYS A 414 -4.85 8.42 -26.88
C LYS A 414 -5.51 8.42 -25.49
N ASP A 415 -6.25 7.36 -25.16
CA ASP A 415 -6.86 7.21 -23.85
C ASP A 415 -5.78 7.20 -22.76
N SER A 416 -6.08 7.75 -21.59
CA SER A 416 -5.15 7.79 -20.45
C SER A 416 -5.65 6.91 -19.31
N PHE A 417 -4.71 6.30 -18.60
CA PHE A 417 -5.00 5.53 -17.40
C PHE A 417 -3.85 5.66 -16.40
N GLN A 418 -4.18 6.04 -15.17
CA GLN A 418 -3.21 6.28 -14.12
C GLN A 418 -3.52 5.39 -12.92
N ILE A 419 -2.47 4.74 -12.43
CA ILE A 419 -2.49 3.99 -11.17
C ILE A 419 -1.51 4.62 -10.18
N ALA A 420 -1.63 4.28 -8.91
CA ALA A 420 -0.56 4.48 -7.94
C ALA A 420 -0.20 3.16 -7.26
N THR A 421 1.08 2.99 -6.92
CA THR A 421 1.55 1.83 -6.18
C THR A 421 2.26 2.22 -4.91
N LEU A 422 2.16 1.36 -3.90
CA LEU A 422 2.91 1.44 -2.65
C LEU A 422 3.37 0.03 -2.28
N VAL A 423 4.67 -0.23 -2.35
CA VAL A 423 5.30 -1.52 -2.07
C VAL A 423 5.81 -1.54 -0.64
N CYS A 424 5.19 -2.36 0.21
CA CYS A 424 5.58 -2.61 1.59
C CYS A 424 6.29 -3.96 1.67
N SER A 425 7.58 -4.01 1.27
CA SER A 425 8.40 -5.22 1.30
C SER A 425 9.60 -5.07 2.24
N THR A 426 9.82 -6.06 3.12
CA THR A 426 11.05 -6.17 3.93
C THR A 426 12.15 -6.97 3.23
N LYS A 427 11.89 -7.46 2.00
CA LYS A 427 12.85 -8.28 1.24
C LYS A 427 13.18 -7.75 -0.16
N LEU A 428 12.31 -6.92 -0.73
CA LEU A 428 12.51 -6.35 -2.06
C LEU A 428 12.63 -4.83 -1.98
N THR A 429 13.81 -4.30 -2.27
CA THR A 429 14.08 -2.84 -2.26
C THR A 429 13.73 -2.18 -3.59
N GLN A 430 13.48 -0.86 -3.54
CA GLN A 430 13.35 0.02 -4.71
C GLN A 430 14.65 0.75 -5.03
N ASN A 431 15.67 0.64 -4.16
CA ASN A 431 16.96 1.30 -4.30
C ASN A 431 17.99 0.36 -4.96
N VAL A 432 18.57 0.82 -6.06
CA VAL A 432 19.52 0.04 -6.87
C VAL A 432 20.83 -0.23 -6.13
N ASP A 433 21.31 0.74 -5.35
CA ASP A 433 22.58 0.64 -4.64
C ASP A 433 22.49 -0.31 -3.45
N LEU A 434 21.38 -0.26 -2.70
CA LEU A 434 21.09 -1.23 -1.66
C LEU A 434 20.91 -2.63 -2.27
N LEU A 435 20.20 -2.76 -3.39
CA LEU A 435 20.06 -4.04 -4.07
C LEU A 435 21.41 -4.61 -4.52
N GLY A 436 22.31 -3.75 -5.01
CA GLY A 436 23.68 -4.13 -5.39
C GLY A 436 24.44 -4.75 -4.23
N LEU A 437 24.30 -4.20 -3.02
CA LEU A 437 24.85 -4.80 -1.80
C LEU A 437 24.15 -6.11 -1.42
N LEU A 438 22.82 -6.14 -1.38
CA LEU A 438 22.07 -7.34 -0.96
C LEU A 438 22.30 -8.52 -1.92
N ASN A 439 22.47 -8.24 -3.20
CA ASN A 439 22.75 -9.21 -4.25
C ASN A 439 24.22 -9.20 -4.71
N TRP A 440 25.15 -8.86 -3.80
CA TRP A 440 26.56 -8.64 -4.14
C TRP A 440 27.24 -9.85 -4.81
N ARG A 441 26.75 -11.08 -4.56
CA ARG A 441 27.27 -12.31 -5.19
C ARG A 441 26.89 -12.47 -6.65
N SER A 442 25.78 -11.89 -7.08
CA SER A 442 25.30 -11.92 -8.47
C SER A 442 25.41 -10.56 -9.16
N SER A 443 25.90 -9.54 -8.45
CA SER A 443 26.13 -8.20 -8.96
C SER A 443 27.26 -8.18 -9.99
N HIS A 444 27.04 -7.48 -11.10
CA HIS A 444 28.10 -7.19 -12.09
C HIS A 444 29.05 -6.08 -11.63
N GLN A 445 28.65 -5.30 -10.61
CA GLN A 445 29.46 -4.22 -10.01
C GLN A 445 30.43 -4.79 -8.98
N SER A 446 31.58 -4.13 -8.82
CA SER A 446 32.58 -4.56 -7.84
C SER A 446 32.05 -4.36 -6.41
N VAL A 447 32.42 -5.29 -5.52
CA VAL A 447 32.06 -5.22 -4.09
C VAL A 447 32.49 -3.89 -3.45
N GLU A 448 33.63 -3.35 -3.86
CA GLU A 448 34.09 -2.03 -3.41
C GLU A 448 33.09 -0.91 -3.77
N GLN A 449 32.58 -0.89 -5.00
CA GLN A 449 31.61 0.11 -5.43
C GLN A 449 30.30 -0.03 -4.65
N ASN A 450 29.82 -1.26 -4.43
CA ASN A 450 28.61 -1.50 -3.65
C ASN A 450 28.74 -0.99 -2.20
N LEU A 451 29.88 -1.24 -1.55
CA LEU A 451 30.14 -0.75 -0.19
C LEU A 451 30.21 0.78 -0.13
N ARG A 452 30.81 1.43 -1.14
CA ARG A 452 30.87 2.89 -1.21
C ARG A 452 29.48 3.51 -1.42
N ARG A 453 28.69 2.96 -2.34
CA ARG A 453 27.35 3.48 -2.63
C ARG A 453 26.34 3.22 -1.52
N LEU A 454 26.52 2.17 -0.71
CA LEU A 454 25.69 1.97 0.48
C LEU A 454 25.68 3.21 1.39
N MET A 455 26.83 3.89 1.51
CA MET A 455 26.95 5.09 2.34
C MET A 455 26.21 6.31 1.78
N GLU A 456 25.69 6.22 0.54
CA GLU A 456 24.87 7.24 -0.12
C GLU A 456 23.36 6.91 -0.03
N VAL A 457 22.99 5.73 0.45
CA VAL A 457 21.59 5.29 0.56
C VAL A 457 20.89 5.99 1.71
N ASP A 458 19.63 6.37 1.48
CA ASP A 458 18.76 6.95 2.51
C ASP A 458 18.64 6.04 3.74
N GLY A 459 18.88 6.59 4.92
CA GLY A 459 18.81 5.85 6.19
C GLY A 459 17.45 5.17 6.43
N SER A 460 16.35 5.74 5.93
CA SER A 460 15.02 5.13 6.01
C SER A 460 14.88 3.83 5.22
N GLU A 461 15.66 3.65 4.15
CA GLU A 461 15.69 2.39 3.41
C GLU A 461 16.57 1.38 4.16
N ILE A 462 17.76 1.80 4.61
CA ILE A 462 18.69 0.94 5.36
C ILE A 462 18.03 0.32 6.60
N VAL A 463 17.31 1.11 7.39
CA VAL A 463 16.68 0.58 8.63
C VAL A 463 15.58 -0.45 8.36
N LYS A 464 14.91 -0.41 7.20
CA LYS A 464 13.92 -1.44 6.80
C LYS A 464 14.60 -2.78 6.49
N PHE A 465 15.80 -2.73 5.90
CA PHE A 465 16.60 -3.88 5.52
C PHE A 465 17.78 -4.09 6.48
N LEU A 466 17.68 -3.63 7.74
CA LEU A 466 18.83 -3.56 8.64
C LEU A 466 19.50 -4.91 8.84
N GLN A 467 18.70 -5.96 9.06
CA GLN A 467 19.19 -7.32 9.21
C GLN A 467 19.93 -7.78 7.94
N ASP A 468 19.29 -7.72 6.77
CA ASP A 468 19.88 -8.19 5.52
C ASP A 468 21.12 -7.37 5.11
N THR A 469 21.14 -6.07 5.45
CA THR A 469 22.29 -5.18 5.23
C THR A 469 23.48 -5.60 6.10
N LEU A 470 23.27 -5.82 7.41
CA LEU A 470 24.33 -6.26 8.31
C LEU A 470 24.83 -7.66 7.93
N ASP A 471 23.93 -8.58 7.59
CA ASP A 471 24.27 -9.92 7.11
C ASP A 471 25.12 -9.86 5.84
N ALA A 472 24.77 -9.00 4.88
CA ALA A 472 25.56 -8.80 3.66
C ALA A 472 26.97 -8.26 3.99
N LEU A 473 27.07 -7.25 4.86
CA LEU A 473 28.35 -6.67 5.29
C LEU A 473 29.27 -7.70 5.94
N PHE A 474 28.77 -8.46 6.92
CA PHE A 474 29.57 -9.47 7.59
C PHE A 474 29.92 -10.64 6.67
N ASN A 475 29.01 -11.07 5.80
CA ASN A 475 29.31 -12.10 4.80
C ASN A 475 30.42 -11.65 3.84
N ILE A 476 30.41 -10.40 3.37
CA ILE A 476 31.48 -9.85 2.54
C ILE A 476 32.81 -9.91 3.31
N MET A 477 32.83 -9.47 4.58
CA MET A 477 34.03 -9.51 5.42
C MET A 477 34.59 -10.93 5.62
N MET A 478 33.72 -11.94 5.70
CA MET A 478 34.13 -13.34 5.87
C MET A 478 34.60 -13.98 4.56
N GLU A 479 33.89 -13.74 3.45
CA GLU A 479 34.16 -14.38 2.14
C GLU A 479 35.32 -13.71 1.37
N THR A 480 35.65 -12.45 1.68
CA THR A 480 36.74 -11.72 1.01
C THR A 480 37.99 -11.60 1.88
N SER A 481 38.30 -12.66 2.64
CA SER A 481 39.37 -12.67 3.64
C SER A 481 40.77 -12.36 3.12
N ASP A 482 41.02 -12.56 1.82
CA ASP A 482 42.34 -12.47 1.20
C ASP A 482 42.78 -11.02 0.93
N ARG A 483 41.87 -10.05 1.03
CA ARG A 483 42.14 -8.63 0.77
C ARG A 483 41.74 -7.76 1.96
N ASP A 484 42.76 -7.27 2.67
CA ASP A 484 42.59 -6.34 3.80
C ASP A 484 41.78 -5.07 3.42
N THR A 485 41.76 -4.68 2.14
CA THR A 485 40.99 -3.52 1.65
C THR A 485 39.49 -3.61 1.92
N TYR A 486 38.89 -4.80 1.84
CA TYR A 486 37.46 -4.96 2.12
C TYR A 486 37.15 -4.89 3.61
N ASP A 487 38.07 -5.28 4.48
CA ASP A 487 37.89 -5.18 5.93
C ASP A 487 37.69 -3.70 6.35
N PHE A 488 38.45 -2.77 5.76
CA PHE A 488 38.28 -1.33 5.99
C PHE A 488 36.94 -0.82 5.47
N LEU A 489 36.57 -1.14 4.23
CA LEU A 489 35.32 -0.66 3.62
C LEU A 489 34.08 -1.19 4.36
N VAL A 490 34.10 -2.45 4.79
CA VAL A 490 33.01 -3.02 5.59
C VAL A 490 32.95 -2.36 6.96
N PHE A 491 34.10 -2.11 7.60
CA PHE A 491 34.13 -1.40 8.88
C PHE A 491 33.53 0.00 8.77
N ASP A 492 33.90 0.76 7.74
CA ASP A 492 33.37 2.11 7.50
C ASP A 492 31.86 2.07 7.24
N ALA A 493 31.39 1.09 6.46
CA ALA A 493 29.96 0.85 6.24
C ALA A 493 29.21 0.49 7.54
N LEU A 494 29.79 -0.34 8.41
CA LEU A 494 29.21 -0.66 9.72
C LEU A 494 29.13 0.57 10.62
N VAL A 495 30.18 1.40 10.65
CA VAL A 495 30.18 2.66 11.39
C VAL A 495 29.09 3.60 10.87
N PHE A 496 28.92 3.69 9.56
CA PHE A 496 27.85 4.46 8.94
C PHE A 496 26.45 3.96 9.38
N VAL A 497 26.17 2.65 9.26
CA VAL A 497 24.88 2.06 9.65
C VAL A 497 24.60 2.26 11.15
N ILE A 498 25.59 2.06 12.02
CA ILE A 498 25.43 2.27 13.47
C ILE A 498 25.21 3.75 13.78
N SER A 499 25.94 4.65 13.11
CA SER A 499 25.81 6.09 13.31
C SER A 499 24.43 6.59 12.88
N LEU A 500 23.85 6.02 11.81
CA LEU A 500 22.46 6.29 11.41
C LEU A 500 21.48 5.92 12.52
N ILE A 501 21.63 4.76 13.16
CA ILE A 501 20.75 4.33 14.27
C ILE A 501 20.95 5.19 15.52
N GLY A 502 22.15 5.76 15.70
CA GLY A 502 22.44 6.73 16.75
C GLY A 502 21.77 8.10 16.56
N ASP A 503 21.24 8.41 15.38
CA ASP A 503 20.47 9.62 15.12
C ASP A 503 19.12 9.58 15.86
N ILE A 504 18.67 10.73 16.38
CA ILE A 504 17.37 10.92 17.04
C ILE A 504 16.23 10.40 16.15
N LYS A 505 16.35 10.57 14.82
CA LYS A 505 15.37 10.10 13.84
C LYS A 505 15.18 8.58 13.88
N PHE A 506 16.22 7.81 14.19
CA PHE A 506 16.22 6.34 14.11
C PHE A 506 16.48 5.66 15.45
N GLN A 507 16.50 6.39 16.57
CA GLN A 507 16.83 5.83 17.89
C GLN A 507 15.92 4.67 18.32
N HIS A 508 14.69 4.60 17.80
CA HIS A 508 13.74 3.50 18.05
C HIS A 508 14.18 2.17 17.42
N PHE A 509 15.18 2.17 16.53
CA PHE A 509 15.83 0.97 16.00
C PHE A 509 16.97 0.45 16.88
N ASN A 510 17.35 1.12 17.98
CA ASN A 510 18.35 0.59 18.91
C ASN A 510 17.99 -0.82 19.43
N PRO A 511 16.75 -1.12 19.87
CA PRO A 511 16.35 -2.47 20.26
C PRO A 511 16.43 -3.49 19.11
N VAL A 512 16.21 -3.07 17.86
CA VAL A 512 16.31 -3.91 16.66
C VAL A 512 17.77 -4.35 16.46
N LEU A 513 18.71 -3.39 16.54
CA LEU A 513 20.15 -3.67 16.45
C LEU A 513 20.62 -4.58 17.59
N GLU A 514 20.17 -4.35 18.82
CA GLU A 514 20.51 -5.20 19.97
C GLU A 514 19.98 -6.64 19.81
N THR A 515 18.75 -6.77 19.30
CA THR A 515 18.15 -8.08 19.01
C THR A 515 18.92 -8.81 17.91
N TYR A 516 19.34 -8.08 16.86
CA TYR A 516 20.18 -8.65 15.80
C TYR A 516 21.51 -9.18 16.36
N ILE A 517 22.24 -8.37 17.12
CA ILE A 517 23.52 -8.75 17.72
C ILE A 517 23.35 -10.01 18.59
N THR A 518 22.31 -10.06 19.39
CA THR A 518 22.13 -11.14 20.38
C THR A 518 21.65 -12.44 19.73
N ASN A 519 20.71 -12.37 18.78
CA ASN A 519 19.95 -13.54 18.32
C ASN A 519 20.22 -13.95 16.87
N HIS A 520 20.69 -13.05 16.01
CA HIS A 520 20.80 -13.31 14.56
C HIS A 520 22.24 -13.28 14.04
N PHE A 521 23.10 -12.47 14.65
CA PHE A 521 24.49 -12.35 14.24
C PHE A 521 25.25 -13.68 14.41
N SER A 522 25.99 -14.08 13.37
CA SER A 522 26.60 -15.41 13.26
C SER A 522 28.07 -15.43 12.80
N ALA A 523 28.69 -14.27 12.56
CA ALA A 523 30.06 -14.21 12.04
C ALA A 523 31.11 -14.46 13.15
N THR A 524 31.63 -15.70 13.22
CA THR A 524 32.54 -16.18 14.27
C THR A 524 33.96 -15.57 14.21
N LEU A 525 34.44 -15.18 13.03
CA LEU A 525 35.80 -14.62 12.85
C LEU A 525 35.83 -13.08 12.72
N ALA A 526 34.67 -12.43 12.76
CA ALA A 526 34.55 -10.98 12.64
C ALA A 526 35.34 -10.23 13.74
N TYR A 527 35.45 -10.78 14.96
CA TYR A 527 36.17 -10.14 16.06
C TYR A 527 37.64 -9.85 15.71
N VAL A 528 38.32 -10.74 14.97
CA VAL A 528 39.74 -10.57 14.59
C VAL A 528 39.89 -9.39 13.64
N LYS A 529 39.03 -9.35 12.61
CA LYS A 529 39.06 -8.34 11.56
C LYS A 529 38.63 -6.97 12.09
N LEU A 530 37.52 -6.91 12.82
CA LEU A 530 37.03 -5.68 13.45
C LEU A 530 38.04 -5.10 14.45
N ALA A 531 38.66 -5.93 15.30
CA ALA A 531 39.67 -5.47 16.24
C ALA A 531 40.93 -4.96 15.52
N LYS A 532 41.37 -5.65 14.45
CA LYS A 532 42.50 -5.22 13.61
C LYS A 532 42.26 -3.84 13.00
N VAL A 533 41.09 -3.63 12.38
CA VAL A 533 40.73 -2.34 11.75
C VAL A 533 40.56 -1.23 12.78
N LEU A 534 39.90 -1.50 13.91
CA LEU A 534 39.76 -0.53 14.99
C LEU A 534 41.13 -0.12 15.56
N HIS A 535 42.02 -1.09 15.81
CA HIS A 535 43.39 -0.82 16.25
C HIS A 535 44.15 0.03 15.24
N TYR A 536 43.99 -0.25 13.94
CA TYR A 536 44.60 0.55 12.89
C TYR A 536 44.13 2.01 12.92
N TYR A 537 42.82 2.27 13.06
CA TYR A 537 42.30 3.63 13.15
C TYR A 537 42.82 4.38 14.37
N ILE A 538 42.87 3.73 15.54
CA ILE A 538 43.41 4.32 16.77
C ILE A 538 44.91 4.60 16.63
N SER A 539 45.67 3.67 16.05
CA SER A 539 47.12 3.82 15.88
C SER A 539 47.50 4.92 14.89
N ASN A 540 46.58 5.31 14.00
CA ASN A 540 46.80 6.35 12.98
C ASN A 540 45.98 7.62 13.27
N ALA A 541 45.58 7.85 14.53
CA ALA A 541 44.73 8.98 14.93
C ALA A 541 45.32 10.36 14.59
N GLU A 542 46.64 10.46 14.49
CA GLU A 542 47.38 11.69 14.18
C GLU A 542 47.24 12.13 12.71
N ARG A 543 46.75 11.27 11.81
CA ARG A 543 46.61 11.59 10.40
C ARG A 543 45.26 12.27 10.13
N ALA A 544 45.30 13.49 9.63
CA ALA A 544 44.12 14.32 9.39
C ALA A 544 43.09 13.69 8.43
N ASP A 545 43.51 12.84 7.49
CA ASP A 545 42.64 12.13 6.55
C ASP A 545 41.80 11.02 7.20
N LYS A 546 42.12 10.62 8.43
CA LYS A 546 41.45 9.52 9.16
C LYS A 546 40.78 9.96 10.44
N THR A 547 40.97 11.21 10.86
CA THR A 547 40.42 11.74 12.11
C THR A 547 38.89 11.73 12.11
N ASP A 548 38.24 12.07 10.99
CA ASP A 548 36.77 12.10 10.88
C ASP A 548 36.15 10.69 10.93
N LEU A 549 36.79 9.72 10.26
CA LEU A 549 36.40 8.31 10.30
C LEU A 549 36.58 7.72 11.70
N LEU A 550 37.71 8.02 12.36
CA LEU A 550 37.97 7.61 13.74
C LEU A 550 36.93 8.20 14.70
N PHE A 551 36.59 9.48 14.57
CA PHE A 551 35.58 10.12 15.41
C PHE A 551 34.21 9.45 15.25
N SER A 552 33.82 9.12 14.02
CA SER A 552 32.59 8.39 13.73
C SER A 552 32.63 6.98 14.32
N ALA A 553 33.75 6.27 14.20
CA ALA A 553 33.95 4.95 14.79
C ALA A 553 33.87 4.99 16.33
N LEU A 554 34.41 6.03 16.96
CA LEU A 554 34.35 6.24 18.42
C LEU A 554 32.92 6.53 18.90
N LYS A 555 32.10 7.22 18.09
CA LYS A 555 30.65 7.36 18.38
C LYS A 555 29.92 6.02 18.30
N ALA A 556 30.26 5.19 17.32
CA ALA A 556 29.71 3.86 17.13
C ALA A 556 30.31 2.77 18.07
N LEU A 557 31.28 3.14 18.90
CA LEU A 557 32.16 2.21 19.62
C LEU A 557 31.41 1.20 20.49
N LYS A 558 30.33 1.65 21.15
CA LYS A 558 29.46 0.79 21.97
C LYS A 558 29.00 -0.45 21.18
N TYR A 559 28.48 -0.25 19.98
CA TYR A 559 27.94 -1.33 19.15
C TYR A 559 29.02 -2.13 18.43
N ILE A 560 30.09 -1.47 17.97
CA ILE A 560 31.25 -2.14 17.40
C ILE A 560 31.85 -3.13 18.40
N PHE A 561 32.05 -2.73 19.66
CA PHE A 561 32.55 -3.65 20.70
C PHE A 561 31.56 -4.78 21.00
N ARG A 562 30.25 -4.53 20.98
CA ARG A 562 29.25 -5.60 21.14
C ARG A 562 29.38 -6.65 20.04
N PHE A 563 29.57 -6.24 18.78
CA PHE A 563 29.85 -7.19 17.69
C PHE A 563 31.14 -7.98 17.90
N ILE A 564 32.23 -7.33 18.33
CA ILE A 564 33.51 -8.00 18.62
C ILE A 564 33.33 -9.04 19.72
N VAL A 565 32.70 -8.66 20.84
CA VAL A 565 32.49 -9.56 21.98
C VAL A 565 31.58 -10.72 21.60
N GLN A 566 30.47 -10.46 20.91
CA GLN A 566 29.55 -11.50 20.47
C GLN A 566 30.23 -12.47 19.49
N SER A 567 30.97 -11.95 18.52
CA SER A 567 31.74 -12.77 17.56
C SER A 567 32.74 -13.67 18.28
N ARG A 568 33.44 -13.14 19.29
CA ARG A 568 34.37 -13.92 20.11
C ARG A 568 33.66 -15.00 20.94
N GLN A 569 32.49 -14.70 21.50
CA GLN A 569 31.69 -15.70 22.22
C GLN A 569 31.21 -16.82 21.30
N LEU A 570 30.77 -16.48 20.08
CA LEU A 570 30.36 -17.46 19.08
C LEU A 570 31.51 -18.35 18.60
N TYR A 571 32.74 -17.82 18.52
CA TYR A 571 33.93 -18.62 18.21
C TYR A 571 34.34 -19.59 19.32
N LEU A 572 34.06 -19.25 20.58
CA LEU A 572 34.40 -20.08 21.74
C LEU A 572 33.36 -21.18 22.03
N ARG A 573 32.17 -21.08 21.42
CA ARG A 573 31.14 -22.12 21.44
C ARG A 573 31.40 -23.10 20.31
#